data_AF-A0A3N5II86-F1
#
_entry.id   AF-A0A3N5II86-F1
#
_cell.length_a   1.000
_cell.length_b   1.000
_cell.length_c   1.000
_cell.angle_alpha   90.00
_cell.angle_beta   90.00
_cell.angle_gamma   90.00
#
_symmetry.space_group_name_H-M   'P 1'
#
loop_
_entity.id
_entity.type
_entity.pdbx_description
1 polymer ?
#
loop_
_entity_poly.entity_id
_entity_poly.type
_entity_poly.pdbx_seq_one_letter_code
_entity_poly.pdbx_strand_id
1 'polypeptide(L)'
;MKSIVMTIAAVSCALALFAGGVALAQTTNWMDELSSSVNFYKNRYPATDNVPANWDPYLSELTLMKKAAIRGDQQTVRVGMDKWFKMLKDREHGIHPKAADELFRIAVLATPFEEYKISVPK
;
A
#
# COMPACT_ATOMS: atom_id res chain seq x y z
N MET A 1 10.30 -54.81 -20.07
CA MET A 1 9.18 -53.90 -20.42
C MET A 1 8.91 -53.06 -19.18
N LYS A 2 9.51 -51.87 -19.11
CA LYS A 2 8.96 -50.57 -19.54
C LYS A 2 8.06 -49.94 -18.45
N SER A 3 8.66 -48.96 -17.78
CA SER A 3 8.06 -47.65 -17.47
C SER A 3 7.01 -47.55 -16.38
N ILE A 4 7.43 -47.45 -15.10
CA ILE A 4 6.68 -46.69 -14.08
C ILE A 4 7.66 -46.02 -13.10
N VAL A 5 8.60 -45.22 -13.61
CA VAL A 5 9.43 -44.32 -12.78
C VAL A 5 9.49 -42.97 -13.47
N MET A 6 8.32 -42.35 -13.72
CA MET A 6 8.30 -41.04 -14.37
C MET A 6 6.98 -40.28 -14.17
N THR A 7 6.44 -40.23 -12.95
CA THR A 7 5.22 -39.41 -12.71
C THR A 7 5.12 -38.80 -11.31
N ILE A 8 6.23 -38.57 -10.62
CA ILE A 8 6.24 -37.84 -9.33
C ILE A 8 7.32 -36.75 -9.34
N ALA A 9 7.36 -35.94 -10.40
CA ALA A 9 8.22 -34.76 -10.46
C ALA A 9 7.51 -33.49 -10.96
N ALA A 10 6.24 -33.59 -11.36
CA ALA A 10 5.49 -32.46 -11.93
C ALA A 10 4.52 -31.77 -10.95
N VAL A 11 4.25 -32.37 -9.78
CA VAL A 11 3.25 -31.85 -8.81
C VAL A 11 3.90 -31.02 -7.69
N SER A 12 5.23 -30.84 -7.70
CA SER A 12 5.93 -30.08 -6.65
C SER A 12 6.22 -28.62 -7.02
N CYS A 13 6.09 -28.22 -8.29
CA CYS A 13 6.29 -26.81 -8.70
C CYS A 13 5.05 -25.93 -8.53
N ALA A 14 3.84 -26.50 -8.38
CA ALA A 14 2.63 -25.70 -8.21
C ALA A 14 2.50 -25.12 -6.78
N LEU A 15 2.96 -25.84 -5.75
CA LEU A 15 2.84 -25.41 -4.35
C LEU A 15 3.76 -24.22 -4.00
N ALA A 16 4.92 -24.09 -4.65
CA ALA A 16 5.82 -22.96 -4.43
C ALA A 16 5.26 -21.64 -4.98
N LEU A 17 4.50 -21.67 -6.09
CA LEU A 17 3.90 -20.48 -6.69
C LEU A 17 2.72 -19.94 -5.87
N PHE A 18 1.94 -20.80 -5.22
CA PHE A 18 0.86 -20.36 -4.32
C PHE A 18 1.40 -19.83 -2.99
N ALA A 19 2.48 -20.40 -2.45
CA ALA A 19 3.11 -19.89 -1.22
C ALA A 19 3.67 -18.47 -1.41
N GLY A 20 4.27 -18.17 -2.57
CA GLY A 20 4.74 -16.82 -2.91
C GLY A 20 3.61 -15.80 -3.05
N GLY A 21 2.48 -16.20 -3.64
CA GLY A 21 1.30 -15.33 -3.78
C GLY A 21 0.64 -14.96 -2.45
N VAL A 22 0.52 -15.93 -1.52
CA VAL A 22 -0.05 -15.68 -0.18
C VAL A 22 0.86 -14.77 0.65
N ALA A 23 2.19 -14.98 0.59
CA ALA A 23 3.15 -14.11 1.26
C ALA A 23 3.12 -12.67 0.73
N LEU A 24 3.11 -12.49 -0.60
CA LEU A 24 3.03 -11.15 -1.21
C LEU A 24 1.69 -10.44 -0.91
N ALA A 25 0.58 -11.17 -0.89
CA ALA A 25 -0.72 -10.63 -0.51
C ALA A 25 -0.76 -10.14 0.94
N GLN A 26 -0.11 -10.86 1.87
CA GLN A 26 -0.01 -10.43 3.27
C GLN A 26 0.90 -9.19 3.43
N THR A 27 2.01 -9.09 2.68
CA THR A 27 2.95 -7.94 2.79
C THR A 27 2.40 -6.61 2.25
N THR A 28 1.30 -6.63 1.49
CA THR A 28 0.71 -5.43 0.85
C THR A 28 -0.66 -5.02 1.39
N ASN A 29 -1.20 -5.74 2.38
CA ASN A 29 -2.54 -5.47 2.92
C ASN A 29 -2.66 -4.07 3.54
N TRP A 30 -1.58 -3.56 4.14
CA TRP A 30 -1.56 -2.27 4.82
C TRP A 30 -1.86 -1.12 3.86
N MET A 31 -1.51 -1.24 2.57
CA MET A 31 -1.87 -0.23 1.56
C MET A 31 -3.37 -0.25 1.22
N ASP A 32 -4.02 -1.41 1.33
CA ASP A 32 -5.48 -1.53 1.18
C ASP A 32 -6.21 -0.95 2.40
N GLU A 33 -5.65 -1.14 3.60
CA GLU A 33 -6.15 -0.53 4.84
C GLU A 33 -6.01 1.00 4.80
N LEU A 34 -4.90 1.52 4.28
CA LEU A 34 -4.73 2.96 4.04
C LEU A 34 -5.69 3.48 2.97
N SER A 35 -5.88 2.74 1.88
CA SER A 35 -6.84 3.12 0.83
C SER A 35 -8.28 3.17 1.38
N SER A 36 -8.63 2.21 2.25
CA SER A 36 -9.92 2.17 2.95
C SER A 36 -10.06 3.36 3.91
N SER A 37 -8.99 3.71 4.63
CA SER A 37 -8.95 4.88 5.51
C SER A 37 -9.12 6.19 4.74
N VAL A 38 -8.44 6.34 3.59
CA VAL A 38 -8.62 7.50 2.71
C VAL A 38 -10.07 7.62 2.25
N ASN A 39 -10.69 6.52 1.82
CA ASN A 39 -12.09 6.52 1.40
C ASN A 39 -13.05 6.89 2.55
N PHE A 40 -12.79 6.41 3.76
CA PHE A 40 -13.55 6.78 4.95
C PHE A 40 -13.47 8.30 5.20
N TYR A 41 -12.27 8.87 5.21
CA TYR A 41 -12.07 10.30 5.44
C TYR A 41 -12.57 11.17 4.28
N LYS A 42 -12.46 10.71 3.03
CA LYS A 42 -13.08 11.34 1.85
C LYS A 42 -14.59 11.51 2.05
N ASN A 43 -15.27 10.45 2.51
CA ASN A 43 -16.71 10.48 2.74
C ASN A 43 -17.09 11.37 3.93
N ARG A 44 -16.25 11.42 4.97
CA ARG A 44 -16.51 12.23 6.17
C ARG A 44 -16.15 13.71 5.99
N TYR A 45 -15.17 14.00 5.15
CA TYR A 45 -14.63 15.34 4.87
C TYR A 45 -14.52 15.58 3.36
N PRO A 46 -15.65 15.66 2.63
CA PRO A 46 -15.63 15.81 1.17
C PRO A 46 -15.12 17.19 0.71
N ALA A 47 -15.08 18.19 1.61
CA ALA A 47 -14.68 19.55 1.33
C ALA A 47 -13.97 20.19 2.54
N THR A 48 -13.18 21.23 2.27
CA THR A 48 -12.57 22.12 3.27
C THR A 48 -13.01 23.54 2.96
N ASP A 49 -13.58 24.25 3.92
CA ASP A 49 -14.09 25.64 3.74
C ASP A 49 -15.03 25.80 2.52
N ASN A 50 -15.92 24.82 2.32
CA ASN A 50 -16.85 24.71 1.17
C ASN A 50 -16.17 24.50 -0.21
N VAL A 51 -14.85 24.29 -0.26
CA VAL A 51 -14.14 23.92 -1.47
C VAL A 51 -13.98 22.38 -1.52
N PRO A 52 -14.41 21.71 -2.60
CA PRO A 52 -14.24 20.26 -2.72
C PRO A 52 -12.77 19.84 -2.61
N ALA A 53 -12.50 18.86 -1.76
CA ALA A 53 -11.16 18.30 -1.61
C ALA A 53 -10.89 17.25 -2.70
N ASN A 54 -9.67 17.24 -3.23
CA ASN A 54 -9.26 16.22 -4.20
C ASN A 54 -8.46 15.10 -3.53
N TRP A 55 -9.11 13.95 -3.39
CA TRP A 55 -8.56 12.77 -2.71
C TRP A 55 -7.86 11.78 -3.65
N ASP A 56 -8.05 11.92 -4.96
CA ASP A 56 -7.60 10.95 -5.95
C ASP A 56 -6.06 10.81 -6.01
N PRO A 57 -5.26 11.87 -5.80
CA PRO A 57 -3.80 11.74 -5.72
C PRO A 57 -3.35 10.80 -4.58
N TYR A 58 -3.99 10.85 -3.41
CA TYR A 58 -3.64 9.99 -2.27
C TYR A 58 -3.91 8.51 -2.57
N LEU A 59 -5.04 8.20 -3.23
CA LEU A 59 -5.38 6.84 -3.64
C LEU A 59 -4.49 6.33 -4.77
N SER A 60 -4.12 7.23 -5.69
CA SER A 60 -3.27 6.90 -6.84
C SER A 60 -1.87 6.48 -6.40
N GLU A 61 -1.26 7.21 -5.46
CA GLU A 61 0.05 6.85 -4.90
C GLU A 61 0.01 5.50 -4.19
N LEU A 62 -1.00 5.22 -3.36
CA LEU A 62 -1.18 3.91 -2.71
C LEU A 62 -1.30 2.78 -3.74
N THR A 63 -2.02 3.02 -4.83
CA THR A 63 -2.15 2.05 -5.93
C THR A 63 -0.81 1.80 -6.63
N LEU A 64 -0.02 2.85 -6.88
CA LEU A 64 1.30 2.75 -7.51
C LEU A 64 2.28 1.97 -6.62
N MET A 65 2.32 2.29 -5.33
CA MET A 65 3.15 1.60 -4.36
C MET A 65 2.76 0.13 -4.22
N LYS A 66 1.46 -0.19 -4.23
CA LYS A 66 1.02 -1.59 -4.16
C LYS A 66 1.50 -2.39 -5.37
N LYS A 67 1.36 -1.82 -6.57
CA LYS A 67 1.89 -2.43 -7.81
C LYS A 67 3.41 -2.59 -7.76
N ALA A 68 4.13 -1.65 -7.16
CA ALA A 68 5.58 -1.74 -6.99
C ALA A 68 5.97 -2.84 -5.99
N ALA A 69 5.31 -2.91 -4.84
CA ALA A 69 5.52 -3.93 -3.82
C ALA A 69 5.30 -5.35 -4.36
N ILE A 70 4.22 -5.56 -5.14
CA ILE A 70 3.94 -6.84 -5.81
C ILE A 70 5.08 -7.25 -6.76
N ARG A 71 5.77 -6.28 -7.38
CA ARG A 71 6.93 -6.52 -8.25
C ARG A 71 8.27 -6.60 -7.50
N GLY A 72 8.27 -6.48 -6.17
CA GLY A 72 9.48 -6.43 -5.36
C GLY A 72 10.26 -5.11 -5.45
N ASP A 73 9.68 -4.05 -6.03
CA ASP A 73 10.31 -2.74 -6.17
C ASP A 73 10.15 -1.91 -4.88
N GLN A 74 10.99 -2.22 -3.90
CA GLN A 74 10.99 -1.55 -2.60
C GLN A 74 11.40 -0.07 -2.68
N GLN A 75 12.19 0.33 -3.69
CA GLN A 75 12.61 1.72 -3.84
C GLN A 75 11.43 2.60 -4.22
N THR A 76 10.58 2.16 -5.16
CA THR A 76 9.36 2.90 -5.53
C THR A 76 8.38 2.97 -4.35
N VAL A 77 8.26 1.92 -3.54
CA VAL A 77 7.43 1.97 -2.32
C VAL A 77 7.96 3.01 -1.34
N ARG A 78 9.28 3.04 -1.12
CA ARG A 78 9.92 4.00 -0.21
C ARG A 78 9.69 5.44 -0.65
N VAL A 79 10.02 5.75 -1.92
CA VAL A 79 9.83 7.09 -2.49
C VAL A 79 8.35 7.50 -2.49
N GLY A 80 7.46 6.56 -2.81
CA GLY A 80 6.03 6.79 -2.78
C GLY A 80 5.52 7.13 -1.37
N MET A 81 5.99 6.43 -0.33
CA MET A 81 5.56 6.72 1.03
C MET A 81 6.10 8.06 1.53
N ASP A 82 7.36 8.39 1.23
CA ASP A 82 7.91 9.71 1.57
C ASP A 82 7.06 10.83 0.95
N LYS A 83 6.68 10.66 -0.33
CA LYS A 83 5.78 11.58 -1.03
C LYS A 83 4.39 11.63 -0.36
N TRP A 84 3.80 10.48 -0.08
CA TRP A 84 2.46 10.39 0.49
C TRP A 84 2.36 11.04 1.88
N PHE A 85 3.36 10.81 2.74
CA PHE A 85 3.46 11.48 4.03
C PHE A 85 3.66 12.99 3.90
N LYS A 86 4.44 13.44 2.92
CA LYS A 86 4.60 14.87 2.62
C LYS A 86 3.28 15.50 2.20
N MET A 87 2.53 14.87 1.29
CA MET A 87 1.23 15.36 0.85
C MET A 87 0.28 15.58 2.04
N LEU A 88 0.23 14.64 2.98
CA LEU A 88 -0.59 14.77 4.20
C LEU A 88 -0.14 15.94 5.08
N LYS A 89 1.17 16.05 5.36
CA LYS A 89 1.73 17.12 6.19
C LYS A 89 1.45 18.50 5.61
N ASP A 90 1.62 18.63 4.30
CA ASP A 90 1.43 19.88 3.57
C ASP A 90 -0.05 20.12 3.24
N ARG A 91 -0.94 19.16 3.57
CA ARG A 91 -2.38 19.21 3.31
C ARG A 91 -2.67 19.46 1.83
N GLU A 92 -1.87 18.83 0.97
CA GLU A 92 -1.99 18.99 -0.47
C GLU A 92 -3.39 18.59 -0.94
N HIS A 93 -3.81 19.21 -2.04
CA HIS A 93 -5.11 18.96 -2.66
C HIS A 93 -6.35 19.32 -1.82
N GLY A 94 -6.17 20.18 -0.82
CA GLY A 94 -7.27 20.81 -0.08
C GLY A 94 -7.99 19.87 0.87
N ILE A 95 -7.34 18.78 1.30
CA ILE A 95 -7.93 17.86 2.27
C ILE A 95 -8.07 18.52 3.65
N HIS A 96 -9.12 18.13 4.38
CA HIS A 96 -9.43 18.74 5.66
C HIS A 96 -8.30 18.49 6.69
N PRO A 97 -7.84 19.49 7.47
CA PRO A 97 -6.71 19.35 8.40
C PRO A 97 -6.81 18.14 9.33
N LYS A 98 -7.96 17.97 9.99
CA LYS A 98 -8.21 16.81 10.86
C LYS A 98 -8.10 15.46 10.14
N ALA A 99 -8.51 15.39 8.88
CA ALA A 99 -8.40 14.16 8.12
C ALA A 99 -6.95 13.86 7.72
N ALA A 100 -6.19 14.90 7.38
CA ALA A 100 -4.76 14.79 7.11
C ALA A 100 -3.99 14.27 8.33
N ASP A 101 -4.25 14.85 9.51
CA ASP A 101 -3.59 14.47 10.76
C ASP A 101 -3.92 13.03 11.17
N GLU A 102 -5.18 12.62 11.07
CA GLU A 102 -5.57 11.23 11.40
C GLU A 102 -5.04 10.22 10.38
N LEU A 103 -5.06 10.54 9.08
CA LEU A 103 -4.46 9.68 8.05
C LEU A 103 -2.96 9.53 8.27
N PHE A 104 -2.28 10.60 8.67
CA PHE A 104 -0.85 10.57 8.99
C PHE A 104 -0.59 9.59 10.14
N ARG A 105 -1.36 9.70 11.23
CA ARG A 105 -1.25 8.81 12.39
C ARG A 105 -1.53 7.35 12.03
N ILE A 106 -2.58 7.10 11.25
CA ILE A 106 -2.93 5.75 10.78
C ILE A 106 -1.79 5.18 9.92
N ALA A 107 -1.24 5.97 9.01
CA ALA A 107 -0.14 5.53 8.15
C ALA A 107 1.15 5.24 8.92
N VAL A 108 1.48 6.01 9.96
CA VAL A 108 2.61 5.67 10.84
C VAL A 108 2.37 4.33 11.56
N LEU A 109 1.13 3.98 11.89
CA LEU A 109 0.84 2.70 12.55
C LEU A 109 0.79 1.52 11.58
N ALA A 110 0.31 1.73 10.36
CA ALA A 110 0.13 0.67 9.37
C ALA A 110 1.39 0.38 8.54
N THR A 111 2.27 1.37 8.34
CA THR A 111 3.43 1.23 7.44
C THR A 111 4.50 0.32 8.05
N PRO A 112 4.91 -0.77 7.37
CA PRO A 112 6.00 -1.62 7.81
C PRO A 112 7.36 -0.96 7.48
N PHE A 113 7.76 0.03 8.30
CA PHE A 113 8.95 0.85 8.07
C PHE A 113 10.24 0.04 7.93
N GLU A 114 10.42 -1.00 8.74
CA GLU A 114 11.62 -1.84 8.72
C GLU A 114 11.74 -2.65 7.42
N GLU A 115 10.63 -3.28 6.99
CA GLU A 115 10.59 -4.13 5.79
C GLU A 115 11.00 -3.37 4.53
N TYR A 116 10.49 -2.14 4.39
CA TYR A 116 10.76 -1.29 3.23
C TYR A 116 11.90 -0.30 3.47
N LYS A 117 12.56 -0.33 4.63
CA LYS A 117 13.60 0.64 5.04
C LYS A 117 13.16 2.09 4.79
N ILE A 118 11.92 2.40 5.16
CA ILE A 118 11.34 3.74 5.04
C ILE A 118 11.74 4.52 6.29
N SER A 119 12.14 5.78 6.12
CA SER A 119 12.40 6.63 7.28
C SER A 119 11.10 7.01 7.94
N VAL A 120 11.01 6.87 9.26
CA VAL A 120 9.84 7.37 9.99
C VAL A 120 9.74 8.88 9.76
N PRO A 121 8.61 9.39 9.23
CA PRO A 121 8.48 10.79 8.90
C PRO A 121 8.43 11.62 10.19
N LYS A 122 9.34 12.60 10.30
CA LYS A 122 9.46 13.51 11.46
C LYS A 122 8.46 14.64 11.43
#